data_AF-A0A7W0VEG0-F1
#
_entry.id   AF-A0A7W0VEG0-F1
#
_cell.length_a   1.000
_cell.length_b   1.000
_cell.length_c   1.000
_cell.angle_alpha   90.00
_cell.angle_beta   90.00
_cell.angle_gamma   90.00
#
_symmetry.space_group_name_H-M   'P 1'
#
loop_
_entity.id
_entity.type
_entity.pdbx_description
1 polymer ?
#
loop_
_entity_poly.entity_id
_entity_poly.type
_entity_poly.pdbx_seq_one_letter_code
_entity_poly.pdbx_strand_id
1 'polypeptide(L)'
;MTPAIKDGIADSLHYLESDAALRSLAEDTYWPKWHSPWWHMMLLWELGEAQRIPVPVQRAMIDGLNALPIKIFPIEPSDTPPGVDVYRGSSCHCALGSMYQVLAACGVDVDRELPWAKPWFLRYQMADGGFNCDGDAYLTDECPSSMVGTIASFEAMLLGEWTSEQRAFLDRGAAFLIG
;
A
#
# COMPACT_ATOMS: atom_id res chain seq x y z
N MET A 1 -10.43 -13.91 -22.01
CA MET A 1 -10.00 -14.50 -20.73
C MET A 1 -10.09 -16.02 -20.81
N THR A 2 -8.98 -16.74 -20.55
CA THR A 2 -8.93 -18.20 -20.62
C THR A 2 -9.70 -18.83 -19.44
N PRO A 3 -10.07 -20.13 -19.51
CA PRO A 3 -10.68 -20.84 -18.38
C PRO A 3 -9.84 -20.75 -17.10
N ALA A 4 -8.54 -21.00 -17.19
CA ALA A 4 -7.63 -20.94 -16.04
C ALA A 4 -7.63 -19.56 -15.32
N ILE A 5 -7.72 -18.45 -16.07
CA ILE A 5 -7.80 -17.12 -15.47
C ILE A 5 -9.16 -16.92 -14.78
N LYS A 6 -10.26 -17.42 -15.38
CA LYS A 6 -11.59 -17.35 -14.76
C LYS A 6 -11.64 -18.13 -13.45
N ASP A 7 -11.04 -19.32 -13.44
CA ASP A 7 -10.98 -20.18 -12.26
C ASP A 7 -10.15 -19.51 -11.15
N GLY A 8 -8.97 -18.95 -11.47
CA GLY A 8 -8.15 -18.23 -10.49
C GLY A 8 -8.81 -16.98 -9.91
N ILE A 9 -9.60 -16.24 -10.70
CA ILE A 9 -10.43 -15.13 -10.21
C ILE A 9 -11.51 -15.67 -9.26
N ALA A 10 -12.21 -16.74 -9.64
CA ALA A 10 -13.25 -17.34 -8.81
C ALA A 10 -12.69 -17.84 -7.47
N ASP A 11 -11.52 -18.48 -7.49
CA ASP A 11 -10.84 -18.96 -6.27
C ASP A 11 -10.46 -17.79 -5.35
N SER A 12 -9.94 -16.70 -5.91
CA SER A 12 -9.61 -15.50 -5.13
C SER A 12 -10.84 -14.86 -4.49
N LEU A 13 -11.93 -14.76 -5.24
CA LEU A 13 -13.19 -14.25 -4.70
C LEU A 13 -13.76 -15.17 -3.62
N HIS A 14 -13.75 -16.48 -3.85
CA HIS A 14 -14.21 -17.45 -2.86
C HIS A 14 -13.42 -17.36 -1.56
N TYR A 15 -12.09 -17.20 -1.64
CA TYR A 15 -11.26 -16.97 -0.47
C TYR A 15 -11.61 -15.65 0.22
N LEU A 16 -11.73 -14.54 -0.52
CA LEU A 16 -12.05 -13.23 0.05
C LEU A 16 -13.44 -13.18 0.69
N GLU A 17 -14.40 -13.96 0.21
CA GLU A 17 -15.73 -14.08 0.82
C GLU A 17 -15.74 -14.96 2.08
N SER A 18 -14.64 -15.62 2.42
CA SER A 18 -14.56 -16.55 3.55
C SER A 18 -14.26 -15.85 4.88
N ASP A 19 -14.70 -16.47 5.98
CA ASP A 19 -14.30 -16.05 7.32
C ASP A 19 -12.78 -16.16 7.54
N ALA A 20 -12.09 -17.01 6.77
CA ALA A 20 -10.64 -17.14 6.86
C ALA A 20 -9.92 -15.88 6.40
N ALA A 21 -10.43 -15.21 5.35
CA ALA A 21 -9.89 -13.93 4.91
C ALA A 21 -10.11 -12.84 5.97
N LEU A 22 -11.30 -12.76 6.56
CA LEU A 22 -11.59 -11.78 7.62
C LEU A 22 -10.73 -12.01 8.87
N ARG A 23 -10.51 -13.26 9.28
CA ARG A 23 -9.59 -13.59 10.37
C ARG A 23 -8.15 -13.21 10.03
N SER A 24 -7.70 -13.47 8.80
CA SER A 24 -6.36 -13.06 8.37
C SER A 24 -6.18 -11.54 8.48
N LEU A 25 -7.15 -10.74 8.02
CA LEU A 25 -7.08 -9.27 8.11
C LEU A 25 -7.11 -8.75 9.54
N ALA A 26 -7.83 -9.45 10.43
CA ALA A 26 -7.84 -9.11 11.85
C ALA A 26 -6.49 -9.37 12.53
N GLU A 27 -5.67 -10.28 11.99
CA GLU A 27 -4.32 -10.56 12.47
C GLU A 27 -3.29 -9.61 11.85
N ASP A 28 -3.31 -9.44 10.53
CA ASP A 28 -2.37 -8.59 9.79
C ASP A 28 -2.92 -8.25 8.39
N THR A 29 -2.78 -6.99 7.98
CA THR A 29 -3.26 -6.54 6.67
C THR A 29 -2.42 -7.00 5.49
N TYR A 30 -1.19 -7.42 5.69
CA TYR A 30 -0.23 -7.80 4.65
C TYR A 30 0.24 -9.25 4.78
N TRP A 31 0.42 -9.74 6.01
CA TRP A 31 0.82 -11.12 6.30
C TRP A 31 -0.40 -12.06 6.44
N PRO A 32 -0.23 -13.38 6.20
CA PRO A 32 0.98 -14.05 5.74
C PRO A 32 1.32 -13.69 4.28
N LYS A 33 2.62 -13.60 3.99
CA LYS A 33 3.09 -13.27 2.64
C LYS A 33 2.63 -14.33 1.63
N TRP A 34 2.26 -13.86 0.43
CA TRP A 34 1.83 -14.62 -0.74
C TRP A 34 0.41 -15.23 -0.70
N HIS A 35 -0.28 -15.23 0.44
CA HIS A 35 -1.65 -15.79 0.52
C HIS A 35 -2.57 -15.01 1.48
N SER A 36 -2.17 -13.83 1.95
CA SER A 36 -3.09 -12.94 2.67
C SER A 36 -4.11 -12.31 1.72
N PRO A 37 -5.23 -11.77 2.24
CA PRO A 37 -6.21 -11.04 1.44
C PRO A 37 -5.61 -9.89 0.63
N TRP A 38 -4.52 -9.27 1.11
CA TRP A 38 -3.76 -8.27 0.35
C TRP A 38 -3.40 -8.77 -1.06
N TRP A 39 -2.86 -9.98 -1.18
CA TRP A 39 -2.40 -10.54 -2.46
C TRP A 39 -3.56 -10.86 -3.41
N HIS A 40 -4.67 -11.35 -2.88
CA HIS A 40 -5.87 -11.62 -3.69
C HIS A 40 -6.55 -10.34 -4.15
N MET A 41 -6.64 -9.33 -3.29
CA MET A 41 -7.13 -8.00 -3.68
C MET A 41 -6.24 -7.38 -4.76
N MET A 42 -4.91 -7.51 -4.60
CA MET A 42 -3.93 -7.02 -5.55
C MET A 42 -4.11 -7.67 -6.92
N LEU A 43 -4.17 -9.01 -6.97
CA LEU A 43 -4.39 -9.78 -8.18
C LEU A 43 -5.69 -9.37 -8.90
N LEU A 44 -6.79 -9.22 -8.17
CA LEU A 44 -8.06 -8.81 -8.75
C LEU A 44 -7.98 -7.41 -9.35
N TRP A 45 -7.27 -6.48 -8.69
CA TRP A 45 -7.05 -5.14 -9.25
C TRP A 45 -6.21 -5.16 -10.53
N GLU A 46 -5.09 -5.89 -10.55
CA GLU A 46 -4.23 -6.00 -11.74
C GLU A 46 -4.96 -6.63 -12.94
N LEU A 47 -5.95 -7.50 -12.67
CA LEU A 47 -6.81 -8.11 -13.69
C LEU A 47 -8.01 -7.22 -14.10
N GLY A 48 -8.17 -6.03 -13.51
CA GLY A 48 -9.28 -5.12 -13.79
C GLY A 48 -10.61 -5.51 -13.10
N GLU A 49 -10.55 -6.37 -12.09
CA GLU A 49 -11.70 -6.97 -11.39
C GLU A 49 -11.89 -6.38 -9.97
N ALA A 50 -11.26 -5.23 -9.66
CA ALA A 50 -11.32 -4.60 -8.33
C ALA A 50 -12.75 -4.38 -7.81
N GLN A 51 -13.69 -4.06 -8.70
CA GLN A 51 -15.11 -3.85 -8.38
C GLN A 51 -15.81 -5.12 -7.84
N ARG A 52 -15.20 -6.30 -7.98
CA ARG A 52 -15.72 -7.56 -7.44
C ARG A 52 -15.15 -7.90 -6.07
N ILE A 53 -14.15 -7.17 -5.58
CA ILE A 53 -13.60 -7.39 -4.24
C ILE A 53 -14.72 -7.18 -3.22
N PRO A 54 -15.01 -8.15 -2.33
CA PRO A 54 -16.12 -8.04 -1.39
C PRO A 54 -16.01 -6.82 -0.47
N VAL A 55 -17.11 -6.07 -0.32
CA VAL A 55 -17.16 -4.89 0.56
C VAL A 55 -16.71 -5.18 2.01
N PRO A 56 -17.08 -6.32 2.64
CA PRO A 56 -16.59 -6.65 3.98
C PRO A 56 -15.05 -6.73 4.07
N VAL A 57 -14.39 -7.23 3.03
CA VAL A 57 -12.92 -7.30 2.96
C VAL A 57 -12.31 -5.91 2.79
N GLN A 58 -12.89 -5.07 1.94
CA GLN A 58 -12.42 -3.68 1.77
C GLN A 58 -12.46 -2.95 3.13
N ARG A 59 -13.55 -3.11 3.88
CA ARG A 59 -13.70 -2.51 5.21
C ARG A 59 -12.71 -3.08 6.22
N ALA A 60 -12.57 -4.40 6.30
CA ALA A 60 -11.59 -5.03 7.17
C ALA A 60 -10.14 -4.61 6.85
N MET A 61 -9.80 -4.42 5.56
CA MET A 61 -8.50 -3.88 5.15
C MET A 61 -8.28 -2.44 5.63
N ILE A 62 -9.27 -1.56 5.44
CA ILE A 62 -9.22 -0.17 5.90
C ILE A 62 -9.08 -0.11 7.43
N ASP A 63 -9.90 -0.87 8.15
CA ASP A 63 -9.89 -0.93 9.61
C ASP A 63 -8.54 -1.44 10.13
N GLY A 64 -8.00 -2.50 9.51
CA GLY A 64 -6.68 -3.04 9.84
C GLY A 64 -5.54 -2.04 9.58
N LEU A 65 -5.56 -1.33 8.46
CA LEU A 65 -4.58 -0.28 8.15
C LEU A 65 -4.65 0.87 9.16
N ASN A 66 -5.85 1.27 9.55
CA ASN A 66 -6.06 2.28 10.60
C ASN A 66 -5.69 1.77 12.01
N ALA A 67 -5.73 0.46 12.23
CA ALA A 67 -5.33 -0.16 13.49
C ALA A 67 -3.82 -0.35 13.64
N LEU A 68 -3.03 -0.15 12.56
CA LEU A 68 -1.56 -0.23 12.64
C LEU A 68 -1.04 0.68 13.78
N PRO A 69 -0.19 0.14 14.68
CA PRO A 69 0.31 0.87 15.84
C PRO A 69 1.25 2.01 15.44
N ILE A 70 1.88 1.93 14.27
CA ILE A 70 2.79 2.93 13.74
C ILE A 70 2.27 3.41 12.38
N LYS A 71 1.94 4.70 12.26
CA LYS A 71 1.47 5.37 11.02
C LYS A 71 2.56 6.25 10.39
N ILE A 72 3.80 5.83 10.60
CA ILE A 72 5.01 6.42 10.06
C ILE A 72 5.91 5.31 9.53
N PHE A 73 6.78 5.60 8.56
CA PHE A 73 7.81 4.65 8.14
C PHE A 73 8.93 4.66 9.19
N PRO A 74 9.15 3.56 9.93
CA PRO A 74 10.19 3.51 10.96
C PRO A 74 11.57 3.56 10.29
N ILE A 75 12.39 4.55 10.66
CA ILE A 75 13.76 4.70 10.18
C ILE A 75 14.72 4.52 11.37
N GLU A 76 14.42 5.19 12.48
CA GLU A 76 15.22 5.11 13.70
C GLU A 76 14.71 3.99 14.62
N PRO A 77 15.58 3.35 15.43
CA PRO A 77 15.13 2.35 16.40
C PRO A 77 14.05 2.86 17.37
N SER A 78 14.07 4.16 17.68
CA SER A 78 13.08 4.81 18.55
C SER A 78 11.70 4.99 17.91
N ASP A 79 11.58 4.84 16.59
CA ASP A 79 10.29 4.95 15.89
C ASP A 79 9.38 3.75 16.16
N THR A 80 9.94 2.65 16.68
CA THR A 80 9.20 1.45 17.05
C THR A 80 9.00 1.36 18.56
N PRO A 81 7.74 1.41 19.06
CA PRO A 81 7.46 1.23 20.48
C PRO A 81 7.92 -0.14 21.00
N PRO A 82 8.32 -0.26 22.28
CA PRO A 82 8.70 -1.53 22.87
C PRO A 82 7.61 -2.60 22.71
N GLY A 83 8.00 -3.78 22.21
CA GLY A 83 7.10 -4.92 22.02
C GLY A 83 6.32 -4.94 20.70
N VAL A 84 6.49 -3.92 19.85
CA VAL A 84 5.93 -3.92 18.48
C VAL A 84 6.91 -4.63 17.54
N ASP A 85 6.40 -5.55 16.73
CA ASP A 85 7.16 -6.16 15.63
C ASP A 85 7.38 -5.12 14.53
N VAL A 86 8.64 -4.79 14.24
CA VAL A 86 9.04 -3.79 13.24
C VAL A 86 8.50 -4.09 11.85
N TYR A 87 8.29 -5.37 11.51
CA TYR A 87 7.84 -5.80 10.17
C TYR A 87 6.32 -5.85 10.01
N ARG A 88 5.58 -5.70 11.12
CA ARG A 88 4.10 -5.83 11.17
C ARG A 88 3.42 -4.62 11.80
N GLY A 89 4.16 -3.85 12.59
CA GLY A 89 3.65 -2.66 13.27
C GLY A 89 3.44 -1.45 12.37
N SER A 90 3.97 -1.50 11.14
CA SER A 90 3.89 -0.44 10.16
C SER A 90 3.80 -1.00 8.73
N SER A 91 3.49 -0.14 7.76
CA SER A 91 3.49 -0.48 6.32
C SER A 91 4.80 -0.09 5.64
N CYS A 92 5.11 -0.67 4.47
CA CYS A 92 6.12 -0.12 3.54
C CYS A 92 5.45 0.83 2.54
N HIS A 93 6.24 1.72 1.93
CA HIS A 93 5.79 2.57 0.82
C HIS A 93 5.11 1.76 -0.29
N CYS A 94 5.73 0.63 -0.65
CA CYS A 94 5.20 -0.32 -1.62
C CYS A 94 3.79 -0.82 -1.29
N ALA A 95 3.61 -1.39 -0.10
CA ALA A 95 2.39 -2.05 0.30
C ALA A 95 1.25 -1.05 0.49
N LEU A 96 1.57 0.12 1.08
CA LEU A 96 0.61 1.20 1.25
C LEU A 96 0.18 1.80 -0.09
N GLY A 97 1.14 2.11 -0.98
CA GLY A 97 0.86 2.65 -2.31
C GLY A 97 0.00 1.71 -3.15
N SER A 98 0.34 0.42 -3.17
CA SER A 98 -0.45 -0.60 -3.86
C SER A 98 -1.87 -0.70 -3.30
N MET A 99 -2.02 -0.82 -1.98
CA MET A 99 -3.35 -0.96 -1.38
C MET A 99 -4.19 0.31 -1.52
N TYR A 100 -3.57 1.49 -1.53
CA TYR A 100 -4.25 2.75 -1.83
C TYR A 100 -4.92 2.67 -3.21
N GLN A 101 -4.19 2.24 -4.23
CA GLN A 101 -4.71 2.11 -5.60
C GLN A 101 -5.83 1.06 -5.70
N VAL A 102 -5.66 -0.09 -5.04
CA VAL A 102 -6.67 -1.15 -4.98
C VAL A 102 -7.97 -0.62 -4.38
N LEU A 103 -7.91 0.03 -3.21
CA LEU A 103 -9.09 0.57 -2.53
C LEU A 103 -9.76 1.67 -3.37
N ALA A 104 -8.98 2.57 -3.97
CA ALA A 104 -9.51 3.58 -4.88
C ALA A 104 -10.23 2.94 -6.08
N ALA A 105 -9.66 1.88 -6.66
CA ALA A 105 -10.27 1.13 -7.76
C ALA A 105 -11.49 0.32 -7.34
N CYS A 106 -11.70 0.05 -6.05
CA CYS A 106 -12.96 -0.47 -5.50
C CYS A 106 -14.04 0.61 -5.36
N GLY A 107 -13.71 1.90 -5.58
CA GLY A 107 -14.60 3.03 -5.37
C GLY A 107 -14.60 3.56 -3.93
N VAL A 108 -13.59 3.21 -3.12
CA VAL A 108 -13.41 3.76 -1.77
C VAL A 108 -12.84 5.18 -1.88
N ASP A 109 -13.40 6.10 -1.08
CA ASP A 109 -12.80 7.41 -0.83
C ASP A 109 -11.60 7.26 0.13
N VAL A 110 -10.45 6.89 -0.42
CA VAL A 110 -9.27 6.53 0.37
C VAL A 110 -8.71 7.72 1.14
N ASP A 111 -8.79 8.93 0.60
CA ASP A 111 -8.32 10.15 1.29
C ASP A 111 -9.14 10.41 2.58
N ARG A 112 -10.44 10.06 2.57
CA ARG A 112 -11.28 10.15 3.77
C ARG A 112 -11.06 9.00 4.75
N GLU A 113 -10.89 7.79 4.26
CA GLU A 113 -10.80 6.56 5.08
C GLU A 113 -9.40 6.34 5.66
N LEU A 114 -8.35 6.78 4.95
CA LEU A 114 -6.94 6.71 5.33
C LEU A 114 -6.27 8.10 5.21
N PRO A 115 -6.69 9.11 6.00
CA PRO A 115 -6.23 10.49 5.85
C PRO A 115 -4.73 10.68 6.13
N TRP A 116 -4.06 9.65 6.66
CA TRP A 116 -2.63 9.62 6.93
C TRP A 116 -1.78 9.11 5.76
N ALA A 117 -2.37 8.49 4.73
CA ALA A 117 -1.62 7.83 3.64
C ALA A 117 -0.92 8.81 2.70
N LYS A 118 -1.60 9.85 2.19
CA LYS A 118 -0.92 10.87 1.35
C LYS A 118 0.15 11.67 2.12
N PRO A 119 -0.10 12.12 3.37
CA PRO A 119 0.95 12.72 4.19
C PRO A 119 2.19 11.82 4.39
N TRP A 120 2.00 10.50 4.47
CA TRP A 120 3.11 9.56 4.49
C TRP A 120 3.98 9.67 3.23
N PHE A 121 3.38 9.61 2.04
CA PHE A 121 4.14 9.69 0.78
C PHE A 121 4.91 11.00 0.65
N LEU A 122 4.27 12.13 1.01
CA LEU A 122 4.94 13.44 1.00
C LEU A 122 6.15 13.48 1.94
N ARG A 123 6.01 12.91 3.14
CA ARG A 123 7.05 12.94 4.18
C ARG A 123 8.29 12.14 3.81
N TYR A 124 8.14 11.02 3.12
CA TYR A 124 9.20 10.04 2.91
C TYR A 124 9.77 10.02 1.49
N GLN A 125 9.36 10.93 0.62
CA GLN A 125 10.03 11.06 -0.66
C GLN A 125 11.48 11.50 -0.44
N MET A 126 12.42 10.72 -0.95
CA MET A 126 13.84 11.02 -0.87
C MET A 126 14.20 12.21 -1.78
N ALA A 127 15.39 12.78 -1.57
CA ALA A 127 15.80 14.00 -2.28
C ALA A 127 15.92 13.82 -3.80
N ASP A 128 16.19 12.59 -4.26
CA ASP A 128 16.22 12.22 -5.68
C ASP A 128 14.82 12.04 -6.29
N GLY A 129 13.76 12.16 -5.49
CA GLY A 129 12.36 12.05 -5.92
C GLY A 129 11.76 10.65 -5.77
N GLY A 130 12.55 9.63 -5.42
CA GLY A 130 12.07 8.27 -5.24
C GLY A 130 11.79 7.89 -3.77
N PHE A 131 11.67 6.59 -3.55
CA PHE A 131 11.53 5.95 -2.24
C PHE A 131 12.38 4.68 -2.16
N ASN A 132 12.76 4.32 -0.94
CA ASN A 132 13.26 3.00 -0.62
C ASN A 132 12.39 2.37 0.48
N CYS A 133 12.13 1.05 0.41
CA CYS A 133 11.39 0.32 1.42
C CYS A 133 12.30 -0.32 2.48
N ASP A 134 13.61 -0.16 2.34
CA ASP A 134 14.60 -0.42 3.37
C ASP A 134 14.79 0.86 4.20
N GLY A 135 14.61 0.75 5.53
CA GLY A 135 14.78 1.88 6.45
C GLY A 135 16.21 2.41 6.48
N ASP A 136 17.20 1.52 6.32
CA ASP A 136 18.62 1.86 6.39
C ASP A 136 19.02 2.81 5.24
N ALA A 137 18.31 2.79 4.12
CA ALA A 137 18.53 3.69 2.99
C ALA A 137 18.34 5.18 3.35
N TYR A 138 17.54 5.48 4.37
CA TYR A 138 17.30 6.86 4.82
C TYR A 138 18.36 7.35 5.81
N LEU A 139 19.27 6.47 6.24
CA LEU A 139 20.35 6.78 7.18
C LEU A 139 21.67 7.11 6.47
N THR A 140 21.69 7.10 5.13
CA THR A 140 22.88 7.38 4.31
C THR A 140 22.77 8.70 3.58
N ASP A 141 23.92 9.32 3.26
CA ASP A 141 23.96 10.54 2.43
C ASP A 141 23.69 10.24 0.94
N GLU A 142 23.88 9.00 0.52
CA GLU A 142 23.47 8.54 -0.81
C GLU A 142 21.92 8.42 -0.78
N CYS A 143 21.23 8.82 -1.85
CA CYS A 143 19.78 8.61 -1.97
C CYS A 143 19.55 7.35 -2.81
N PRO A 144 19.59 6.11 -2.25
CA PRO A 144 19.43 4.90 -3.04
C PRO A 144 17.93 4.58 -3.25
N SER A 145 17.17 5.49 -3.86
CA SER A 145 15.78 5.18 -4.19
C SER A 145 15.69 4.02 -5.18
N SER A 146 14.56 3.29 -5.14
CA SER A 146 14.31 2.16 -6.02
C SER A 146 12.99 2.33 -6.78
N MET A 147 12.92 1.79 -8.00
CA MET A 147 11.68 1.71 -8.77
C MET A 147 10.55 1.03 -7.96
N VAL A 148 10.87 -0.07 -7.28
CA VAL A 148 9.91 -0.87 -6.51
C VAL A 148 9.32 -0.09 -5.33
N GLY A 149 10.14 0.68 -4.61
CA GLY A 149 9.65 1.54 -3.53
C GLY A 149 8.85 2.75 -4.05
N THR A 150 9.17 3.22 -5.25
CA THR A 150 8.65 4.49 -5.78
C THR A 150 7.32 4.35 -6.50
N ILE A 151 7.20 3.38 -7.41
CA ILE A 151 6.13 3.39 -8.43
C ILE A 151 4.73 3.37 -7.81
N ALA A 152 4.51 2.53 -6.80
CA ALA A 152 3.19 2.40 -6.18
C ALA A 152 2.77 3.66 -5.41
N SER A 153 3.71 4.31 -4.72
CA SER A 153 3.47 5.59 -4.01
C SER A 153 3.21 6.73 -4.99
N PHE A 154 3.97 6.76 -6.08
CA PHE A 154 3.80 7.75 -7.15
C PHE A 154 2.42 7.62 -7.81
N GLU A 155 2.03 6.42 -8.20
CA GLU A 155 0.72 6.15 -8.81
C GLU A 155 -0.44 6.43 -7.85
N ALA A 156 -0.31 6.10 -6.56
CA ALA A 156 -1.30 6.46 -5.55
C ALA A 156 -1.51 7.98 -5.47
N MET A 157 -0.42 8.76 -5.56
CA MET A 157 -0.46 10.22 -5.53
C MET A 157 -0.98 10.86 -6.82
N LEU A 158 -0.96 10.14 -7.96
CA LEU A 158 -1.62 10.59 -9.19
C LEU A 158 -3.15 10.62 -9.07
N LEU A 159 -3.73 9.87 -8.12
CA LEU A 159 -5.17 9.77 -7.96
C LEU A 159 -5.77 10.98 -7.21
N GLY A 160 -6.79 11.58 -7.84
CA GLY A 160 -7.55 12.72 -7.30
C GLY A 160 -7.03 14.07 -7.77
N GLU A 161 -7.47 15.14 -7.10
CA GLU A 161 -6.98 16.50 -7.35
C GLU A 161 -5.67 16.76 -6.59
N TRP A 162 -4.81 17.61 -7.16
CA TRP A 162 -3.48 17.89 -6.59
C TRP A 162 -3.39 19.28 -6.00
N THR A 163 -2.93 19.34 -4.75
CA THR A 163 -2.38 20.57 -4.17
C THR A 163 -1.06 20.95 -4.84
N SER A 164 -0.56 22.16 -4.59
CA SER A 164 0.76 22.58 -5.06
C SER A 164 1.89 21.68 -4.54
N GLU A 165 1.77 21.20 -3.29
CA GLU A 165 2.74 20.30 -2.67
C GLU A 165 2.72 18.92 -3.33
N GLN A 166 1.53 18.36 -3.58
CA GLN A 166 1.38 17.09 -4.28
C GLN A 166 1.88 17.16 -5.72
N ARG A 167 1.66 18.30 -6.40
CA ARG A 167 2.24 18.53 -7.73
C ARG A 167 3.77 18.52 -7.70
N ALA A 168 4.38 19.22 -6.75
CA ALA A 168 5.84 19.23 -6.60
C ALA A 168 6.40 17.83 -6.26
N PHE A 169 5.68 17.04 -5.46
CA PHE A 169 5.98 15.63 -5.22
C PHE A 169 5.96 14.82 -6.53
N LEU A 170 4.91 14.97 -7.34
CA LEU A 170 4.77 14.25 -8.61
C LEU A 170 5.85 14.66 -9.62
N ASP A 171 6.20 15.95 -9.70
CA ASP A 171 7.25 16.42 -10.60
C ASP A 171 8.61 15.77 -10.26
N ARG A 172 8.96 15.67 -8.96
CA ARG A 172 10.18 14.98 -8.52
C ARG A 172 10.13 13.48 -8.77
N GLY A 173 8.99 12.85 -8.50
CA GLY A 173 8.80 11.42 -8.77
C GLY A 173 8.90 11.09 -10.25
N ALA A 174 8.34 11.94 -11.11
CA ALA A 174 8.48 11.79 -12.56
C ALA A 174 9.93 11.92 -13.00
N ALA A 175 10.66 12.93 -12.50
CA ALA A 175 12.09 13.10 -12.80
C ALA A 175 12.92 11.86 -12.41
N PHE A 176 12.67 11.30 -11.22
CA PHE A 176 13.30 10.05 -10.78
C PHE A 176 13.06 8.88 -11.75
N LEU A 177 11.81 8.72 -12.21
CA LEU A 177 11.41 7.57 -13.04
C LEU A 177 11.96 7.62 -14.48
N ILE A 178 12.21 8.82 -15.02
CA ILE A 178 12.57 8.99 -16.44
C ILE A 178 14.01 9.46 -16.68
N GLY A 179 14.69 10.01 -15.67
CA GLY A 179 16.06 10.53 -15.78
C GLY A 179 16.12 11.98 -16.23
#